data_AF-A0A1B9PMI2-F1
#
_entry.id   AF-A0A1B9PMI2-F1
#
_cell.length_a   1.000
_cell.length_b   1.000
_cell.length_c   1.000
_cell.angle_alpha   90.00
_cell.angle_beta   90.00
_cell.angle_gamma   90.00
#
_symmetry.space_group_name_H-M   'P 1'
#
loop_
_entity.id
_entity.type
_entity.pdbx_description
1 polymer ?
#
loop_
_entity_poly.entity_id
_entity_poly.type
_entity_poly.pdbx_seq_one_letter_code
_entity_poly.pdbx_strand_id
1 'polypeptide(L)'
;MFPQSTVLDPLFWMALGALQVWVFAGANQWAKHFNLGMTGGKWALVGGWWASIILTIAGAFTLLGENEGLAGWYFLGFAGTGLIIAGAVLLRILVALKPKM
;
A
#
# COMPACT_ATOMS: atom_id res chain seq x y z
N MET A 1 -1.66 -30.17 5.43
CA MET A 1 -2.65 -29.41 6.23
C MET A 1 -2.84 -28.07 5.53
N PHE A 2 -4.07 -27.69 5.20
CA PHE A 2 -4.35 -26.35 4.66
C PHE A 2 -3.81 -25.29 5.64
N PRO A 3 -2.96 -24.32 5.22
CA PRO A 3 -2.44 -23.28 6.12
C PRO A 3 -3.53 -22.30 6.62
N GLN A 4 -4.69 -22.29 5.95
CA GLN A 4 -5.84 -21.40 6.15
C GLN A 4 -6.55 -21.53 7.51
N SER A 5 -6.19 -22.51 8.36
CA SER A 5 -6.80 -22.71 9.67
C SER A 5 -5.91 -22.32 10.86
N THR A 6 -4.75 -21.71 10.60
CA THR A 6 -3.89 -21.20 11.67
C THR A 6 -4.33 -19.80 12.07
N VAL A 7 -4.20 -19.48 13.37
CA VAL A 7 -4.52 -18.15 13.95
C VAL A 7 -3.83 -16.99 13.22
N LEU A 8 -2.77 -17.27 12.46
CA LEU A 8 -2.03 -16.29 11.67
C LEU A 8 -2.85 -15.64 10.56
N ASP A 9 -3.78 -16.36 9.92
CA ASP A 9 -4.57 -15.85 8.80
C ASP A 9 -5.53 -14.72 9.25
N PRO A 10 -6.42 -14.91 10.25
CA PRO A 10 -7.24 -13.81 10.76
C PRO A 10 -6.40 -12.68 11.38
N LEU A 11 -5.28 -12.99 12.05
CA LEU A 11 -4.39 -11.96 12.59
C LEU A 11 -3.76 -11.11 11.48
N PHE A 12 -3.38 -11.71 10.35
CA PHE A 12 -2.84 -10.99 9.19
C PHE A 12 -3.86 -9.97 8.66
N TRP A 13 -5.11 -10.39 8.45
CA TRP A 13 -6.16 -9.49 7.96
C TRP A 13 -6.53 -8.40 8.97
N MET A 14 -6.56 -8.72 10.26
CA MET A 14 -6.75 -7.73 11.33
C MET A 14 -5.61 -6.70 11.35
N ALA A 15 -4.36 -7.15 11.27
CA ALA A 15 -3.20 -6.26 11.22
C ALA A 15 -3.22 -5.38 9.97
N LEU A 16 -3.55 -5.95 8.80
CA LEU A 16 -3.68 -5.21 7.55
C LEU A 16 -4.76 -4.13 7.65
N GLY A 17 -5.92 -4.46 8.23
CA GLY A 17 -7.01 -3.52 8.47
C GLY A 17 -6.63 -2.41 9.45
N ALA A 18 -6.00 -2.74 10.58
CA ALA A 18 -5.51 -1.75 11.54
C ALA A 18 -4.49 -0.79 10.91
N LEU A 19 -3.59 -1.32 10.06
CA LEU A 19 -2.62 -0.54 9.31
C LEU A 19 -3.31 0.43 8.33
N GLN A 20 -4.40 0.04 7.67
CA GLN A 20 -5.21 0.98 6.86
C GLN A 20 -5.67 2.17 7.70
N VAL A 21 -6.31 1.90 8.83
CA VAL A 21 -6.86 2.93 9.71
C VAL A 21 -5.78 3.91 10.14
N TRP A 22 -4.61 3.41 10.54
CA TRP A 22 -3.47 4.23 10.91
C TRP A 22 -2.98 5.12 9.76
N VAL A 23 -2.86 4.57 8.56
CA VAL A 23 -2.42 5.33 7.38
C VAL A 23 -3.41 6.44 7.07
N PHE A 24 -4.71 6.16 7.01
CA PHE A 24 -5.72 7.19 6.72
C PHE A 24 -5.84 8.23 7.84
N ALA A 25 -5.72 7.84 9.11
CA ALA A 25 -5.73 8.76 10.23
C ALA A 25 -4.49 9.69 10.24
N GLY A 26 -3.32 9.17 9.87
CA GLY A 26 -2.06 9.90 9.87
C GLY A 26 -1.77 10.68 8.58
N ALA A 27 -2.38 10.30 7.45
CA ALA A 27 -2.01 10.82 6.12
C ALA A 27 -2.06 12.34 6.03
N ASN A 28 -3.14 12.95 6.52
CA ASN A 28 -3.30 14.42 6.49
C ASN A 28 -2.28 15.13 7.38
N GLN A 29 -1.94 14.54 8.53
CA GLN A 29 -0.94 15.10 9.43
C GLN A 29 0.46 15.07 8.78
N TRP A 30 0.83 13.97 8.14
CA TRP A 30 2.07 13.87 7.37
C TRP A 30 2.12 14.90 6.24
N ALA A 31 1.06 15.01 5.44
CA ALA A 31 1.00 15.96 4.34
C ALA A 31 1.20 17.41 4.79
N LYS A 32 0.63 17.78 5.94
CA LYS A 32 0.79 19.09 6.57
C LYS A 32 2.20 19.29 7.11
N HIS A 33 2.74 18.30 7.83
CA HIS A 33 4.09 18.36 8.39
C HIS A 33 5.15 18.60 7.32
N PHE A 34 5.03 17.97 6.16
CA PHE A 34 5.96 18.15 5.04
C PHE A 34 5.59 19.30 4.08
N ASN A 35 4.48 20.01 4.35
CA ASN A 35 3.92 21.08 3.52
C ASN A 35 3.79 20.71 2.02
N LEU A 36 3.21 19.54 1.74
CA LEU A 36 3.13 18.99 0.37
C LEU A 36 2.11 19.71 -0.53
N GLY A 37 1.31 20.63 0.02
CA GLY A 37 0.26 21.33 -0.73
C GLY A 37 -0.69 20.35 -1.42
N MET A 38 -1.25 19.41 -0.65
CA MET A 38 -2.09 18.34 -1.20
C MET A 38 -3.41 18.91 -1.71
N THR A 39 -3.68 18.72 -3.00
CA THR A 39 -4.97 19.01 -3.65
C THR A 39 -5.78 17.72 -3.79
N GLY A 40 -7.06 17.81 -4.17
CA GLY A 40 -7.90 16.63 -4.43
C GLY A 40 -7.26 15.65 -5.43
N GLY A 41 -6.62 16.16 -6.48
CA GLY A 41 -5.90 15.33 -7.46
C GLY A 41 -4.66 14.62 -6.89
N LYS A 42 -3.85 15.31 -6.08
CA LYS A 42 -2.70 14.70 -5.39
C LYS A 42 -3.16 13.61 -4.42
N TRP A 43 -4.26 13.86 -3.69
CA TRP A 43 -4.88 12.87 -2.81
C TRP A 43 -5.40 11.64 -3.57
N ALA A 44 -6.07 11.85 -4.70
CA ALA A 44 -6.53 10.75 -5.55
C ALA A 44 -5.37 9.90 -6.08
N LEU A 45 -4.25 10.51 -6.49
CA LEU A 45 -3.06 9.79 -6.93
C LEU A 45 -2.41 8.97 -5.81
N VAL A 46 -2.21 9.57 -4.63
CA VAL A 46 -1.64 8.85 -3.47
C VAL A 46 -2.58 7.75 -2.99
N GLY A 47 -3.88 8.02 -2.92
CA GLY A 47 -4.89 7.04 -2.54
C GLY A 47 -4.99 5.89 -3.54
N GLY A 48 -4.93 6.18 -4.84
CA GLY A 48 -4.91 5.16 -5.90
C GLY A 48 -3.65 4.30 -5.86
N TRP A 49 -2.47 4.92 -5.65
CA TRP A 49 -1.22 4.18 -5.43
C TRP A 49 -1.30 3.27 -4.20
N TRP A 50 -1.81 3.79 -3.09
CA TRP A 50 -1.98 3.03 -1.85
C TRP A 50 -2.94 1.85 -2.04
N ALA A 51 -4.11 2.08 -2.64
CA ALA A 51 -5.08 1.04 -2.94
C ALA A 51 -4.47 -0.07 -3.81
N SER A 52 -3.69 0.29 -4.83
CA SER A 52 -2.97 -0.68 -5.66
C SER A 52 -2.00 -1.54 -4.86
N ILE A 53 -1.23 -0.95 -3.93
CA ILE A 53 -0.34 -1.73 -3.04
C ILE A 53 -1.12 -2.73 -2.22
N ILE A 54 -2.23 -2.30 -1.63
CA ILE A 54 -3.05 -3.18 -0.78
C ILE A 54 -3.69 -4.30 -1.59
N LEU A 55 -4.16 -4.01 -2.80
CA LEU A 55 -4.68 -5.04 -3.71
C LEU A 55 -3.59 -6.03 -4.14
N THR A 56 -2.36 -5.57 -4.40
CA THR A 56 -1.24 -6.45 -4.73
C THR A 56 -0.89 -7.35 -3.55
N ILE A 57 -0.83 -6.82 -2.32
CA ILE A 57 -0.60 -7.62 -1.12
C ILE A 57 -1.73 -8.63 -0.93
N ALA A 58 -2.99 -8.18 -0.93
CA ALA A 58 -4.14 -9.07 -0.76
C ALA A 58 -4.16 -10.18 -1.83
N GLY A 59 -4.01 -9.82 -3.10
CA GLY A 59 -4.00 -10.78 -4.21
C GLY A 59 -2.86 -11.78 -4.14
N ALA A 60 -1.65 -11.34 -3.77
CA ALA A 60 -0.53 -12.25 -3.56
C ALA A 60 -0.81 -13.26 -2.44
N PHE A 61 -1.31 -12.79 -1.30
CA PHE A 61 -1.61 -13.67 -0.16
C PHE A 61 -2.80 -14.61 -0.44
N THR A 62 -3.77 -14.20 -1.26
CA THR A 62 -4.80 -15.10 -1.79
C THR A 62 -4.19 -16.23 -2.60
N LEU A 63 -3.31 -15.92 -3.58
CA LEU A 63 -2.63 -16.94 -4.39
C LEU A 63 -1.74 -17.88 -3.56
N LEU A 64 -1.04 -17.33 -2.55
CA LEU A 64 -0.29 -18.14 -1.58
C LEU A 64 -1.21 -19.11 -0.81
N GLY A 65 -2.44 -18.68 -0.49
CA GLY A 65 -3.45 -19.49 0.18
C GLY A 65 -4.10 -20.55 -0.72
N GLU A 66 -4.21 -20.29 -2.03
CA GLU A 66 -4.78 -21.19 -3.04
C GLU A 66 -3.78 -22.26 -3.55
N ASN A 67 -2.67 -22.45 -2.83
CA ASN A 67 -1.61 -23.40 -3.17
C ASN A 67 -0.83 -23.04 -4.46
N GLU A 68 -0.96 -21.81 -4.94
CA GLU A 68 -0.20 -21.23 -6.05
C GLU A 68 0.96 -20.36 -5.52
N GLY A 69 1.73 -20.92 -4.58
CA GLY A 69 2.74 -20.20 -3.80
C GLY A 69 3.75 -19.40 -4.66
N LEU A 70 4.22 -20.00 -5.75
CA LEU A 70 5.16 -19.33 -6.66
C LEU A 70 4.52 -18.13 -7.37
N ALA A 71 3.27 -18.25 -7.82
CA ALA A 71 2.56 -17.15 -8.47
C ALA A 71 2.34 -15.98 -7.50
N GLY A 72 1.96 -16.27 -6.25
CA GLY A 72 1.85 -15.26 -5.20
C GLY A 72 3.16 -14.52 -4.95
N TRP A 73 4.29 -15.24 -4.84
CA TRP A 73 5.61 -14.63 -4.67
C TRP A 73 6.06 -13.81 -5.88
N TYR A 74 5.85 -14.30 -7.10
CA TYR A 74 6.21 -13.55 -8.31
C TYR A 74 5.35 -12.31 -8.48
N PHE A 75 4.06 -12.40 -8.19
CA PHE A 75 3.14 -11.26 -8.25
C PHE A 75 3.53 -10.20 -7.22
N LEU A 76 3.76 -10.60 -5.96
CA LEU A 76 4.22 -9.70 -4.90
C LEU A 76 5.59 -9.09 -5.23
N GLY A 77 6.52 -9.90 -5.71
CA GLY A 77 7.87 -9.48 -6.08
C GLY A 77 7.86 -8.48 -7.23
N PHE A 78 7.20 -8.80 -8.34
CA PHE A 78 7.20 -7.96 -9.53
C PHE A 78 6.30 -6.73 -9.36
N ALA A 79 5.00 -6.93 -9.11
CA ALA A 79 4.04 -5.83 -9.00
C ALA A 79 4.30 -5.00 -7.74
N GLY A 80 4.61 -5.65 -6.61
CA GLY A 80 4.93 -4.96 -5.37
C GLY A 80 6.19 -4.10 -5.50
N THR A 81 7.28 -4.62 -6.07
CA THR A 81 8.49 -3.80 -6.32
C THR A 81 8.19 -2.63 -7.23
N GLY A 82 7.44 -2.85 -8.32
CA GLY A 82 7.01 -1.77 -9.22
C GLY A 82 6.24 -0.67 -8.48
N LEU A 83 5.31 -1.05 -7.60
CA LEU A 83 4.54 -0.11 -6.80
C LEU A 83 5.39 0.61 -5.75
N ILE A 84 6.38 -0.04 -5.12
CA ILE A 84 7.31 0.62 -4.20
C ILE A 84 8.12 1.68 -4.94
N ILE A 85 8.66 1.36 -6.12
CA ILE A 85 9.37 2.32 -6.98
C ILE A 85 8.44 3.47 -7.37
N ALA A 86 7.21 3.16 -7.80
CA ALA A 86 6.22 4.19 -8.15
C ALA A 86 5.89 5.10 -6.96
N GLY A 87 5.82 4.56 -5.74
CA GLY A 87 5.61 5.33 -4.51
C GLY A 87 6.77 6.27 -4.20
N ALA A 88 8.00 5.80 -4.36
CA ALA A 88 9.19 6.64 -4.20
C ALA A 88 9.22 7.78 -5.23
N VAL A 89 8.88 7.49 -6.49
CA VAL A 89 8.76 8.50 -7.56
C VAL A 89 7.63 9.49 -7.25
N LEU A 90 6.47 9.01 -6.82
CA LEU A 90 5.33 9.84 -6.45
C LEU A 90 5.70 10.81 -5.31
N LEU A 91 6.38 10.31 -4.27
CA LEU A 91 6.88 11.16 -3.19
C LEU A 91 7.85 12.23 -3.70
N ARG A 92 8.79 11.87 -4.59
CA ARG A 92 9.70 12.83 -5.22
C ARG A 92 8.94 13.91 -5.98
N ILE A 93 7.92 13.54 -6.74
CA ILE A 93 7.06 14.48 -7.48
C ILE A 93 6.32 15.41 -6.52
N LEU A 94 5.69 14.87 -5.46
CA LEU A 94 4.98 15.67 -4.46
C LEU A 94 5.90 16.69 -3.78
N VAL A 95 7.14 16.30 -3.49
CA VAL A 95 8.16 17.18 -2.90
C VAL A 95 8.62 18.25 -3.90
N ALA A 96 8.79 17.91 -5.17
CA ALA A 96 9.17 18.86 -6.22
C ALA A 96 8.05 19.88 -6.53
N LEU A 97 6.79 19.45 -6.39
CA LEU A 97 5.59 20.28 -6.58
C LEU A 97 5.09 20.92 -5.28
N LYS A 98 5.97 21.07 -4.28
CA LYS A 98 5.65 21.85 -3.08
C LYS A 98 5.32 23.29 -3.47
N PRO A 99 4.34 23.93 -2.81
CA PRO A 99 4.09 25.35 -3.00
C PRO A 99 5.36 26.12 -2.65
N LYS A 100 5.82 27.00 -3.54
CA LYS A 100 6.83 28.00 -3.19
C LYS A 100 6.13 29.08 -2.37
N MET A 101 6.67 29.38 -1.18
CA MET A 101 6.20 30.50 -0.36
C MET A 101 6.38 31.82 -1.12
#